data_AF-A0A1K1REJ0-F1
#
_entry.id   AF-A0A1K1REJ0-F1
#
_cell.length_a   1.000
_cell.length_b   1.000
_cell.length_c   1.000
_cell.angle_alpha   90.00
_cell.angle_beta   90.00
_cell.angle_gamma   90.00
#
_symmetry.space_group_name_H-M   'P 1'
#
loop_
_entity.id
_entity.type
_entity.pdbx_description
1 polymer ?
#
loop_
_entity_poly.entity_id
_entity_poly.type
_entity_poly.pdbx_seq_one_letter_code
_entity_poly.pdbx_strand_id
1 'polypeptide(L)'
;MLYNLGLIAFYSFATVAGIQILYYLIVFSRVAFYRRTFDVDAEPESQFSVIICAKDEELNLQKNLPSVLLQRFHDKKNPSYEVIVVNDNSEDDTKYYLRSIEAGYPHYRHIEIKQPAKFIPGKKFPLSMGIRSAKFENILLTDADCKPGSTYWLALMSQGFTDGKEIVLGYSPYVKKPGLLNKVIRYETYFSALQYLGFALSGVTYMGVGRNLAYKRELFSRQKGFTAHHHIASGDDDLFVNAAANRHNVGVVINKQAFTYSEPKTSWKKWFHQKTRHMSTGKHYRFSHKFLLGLFSLTHFLFYPLFIASIFYQPMMVYVLSIFGGKMLLQSVITFMAMKKLDEGDLFKFSWFMDAFMCLYYVILTPALLFKSKNRW
;
A
#
# COMPACT_ATOMS: atom_id res chain seq x y z
N MET A 1 47.82 7.65 -5.71
CA MET A 1 46.57 7.32 -6.43
C MET A 1 45.65 6.40 -5.62
N LEU A 2 46.10 5.23 -5.17
CA LEU A 2 45.30 4.29 -4.38
C LEU A 2 44.77 4.86 -3.05
N TYR A 3 45.57 5.68 -2.36
CA TYR A 3 45.15 6.36 -1.13
C TYR A 3 43.93 7.28 -1.37
N ASN A 4 43.94 8.06 -2.46
CA ASN A 4 42.84 8.95 -2.82
C ASN A 4 41.58 8.15 -3.18
N LEU A 5 41.73 7.02 -3.88
CA LEU A 5 40.61 6.14 -4.22
C LEU A 5 39.96 5.50 -2.98
N GLY A 6 40.77 5.07 -2.00
CA GLY A 6 40.28 4.53 -0.72
C GLY A 6 39.49 5.55 0.09
N LEU A 7 39.98 6.79 0.16
CA LEU A 7 39.25 7.89 0.81
C LEU A 7 37.94 8.23 0.09
N ILE A 8 37.94 8.29 -1.25
CA ILE A 8 36.72 8.53 -2.04
C ILE A 8 35.68 7.44 -1.77
N ALA A 9 36.09 6.16 -1.76
CA ALA A 9 35.21 5.05 -1.45
C ALA A 9 34.62 5.17 -0.04
N PHE A 10 35.47 5.46 0.96
CA PHE A 10 35.05 5.65 2.35
C PHE A 10 34.03 6.78 2.51
N TYR A 11 34.33 7.99 2.00
CA TYR A 11 33.40 9.12 2.12
C TYR A 11 32.10 8.87 1.36
N SER A 12 32.16 8.23 0.19
CA SER A 12 30.96 7.82 -0.56
C SER A 12 30.10 6.83 0.24
N PHE A 13 30.74 5.82 0.84
CA PHE A 13 30.07 4.85 1.72
C PHE A 13 29.42 5.55 2.92
N ALA A 14 30.15 6.43 3.61
CA ALA A 14 29.66 7.16 4.76
C ALA A 14 28.46 8.06 4.40
N THR A 15 28.51 8.77 3.27
CA THR A 15 27.40 9.60 2.78
C THR A 15 26.17 8.74 2.47
N VAL A 16 26.34 7.63 1.75
CA VAL A 16 25.26 6.70 1.40
C VAL A 16 24.63 6.09 2.66
N ALA A 17 25.45 5.65 3.61
CA ALA A 17 25.00 5.13 4.90
C ALA A 17 24.25 6.21 5.70
N GLY A 18 24.76 7.44 5.73
CA GLY A 18 24.14 8.57 6.40
C GLY A 18 22.75 8.89 5.86
N ILE A 19 22.59 8.93 4.53
CA ILE A 19 21.28 9.15 3.89
C ILE A 19 20.31 8.03 4.28
N GLN A 20 20.73 6.76 4.22
CA GLN A 20 19.92 5.62 4.64
C GLN A 20 19.50 5.72 6.11
N ILE A 21 20.43 6.03 7.01
CA ILE A 21 20.14 6.23 8.44
C ILE A 21 19.09 7.34 8.62
N LEU A 22 19.18 8.45 7.88
CA LEU A 22 18.19 9.53 7.93
C LEU A 22 16.79 9.05 7.49
N TYR A 23 16.68 8.25 6.42
CA TYR A 23 15.40 7.64 6.02
C TYR A 23 14.81 6.79 7.14
N TYR A 24 15.63 5.94 7.76
CA TYR A 24 15.17 5.10 8.87
C TYR A 24 14.74 5.94 10.08
N LEU A 25 15.56 6.90 10.51
CA LEU A 25 15.30 7.73 11.68
C LEU A 25 14.14 8.72 11.51
N ILE A 26 13.97 9.28 10.32
CA ILE A 26 12.97 10.33 10.09
C ILE A 26 11.69 9.70 9.56
N VAL A 27 11.75 8.85 8.54
CA VAL A 27 10.56 8.36 7.84
C VAL A 27 10.03 7.07 8.47
N PHE A 28 10.87 6.04 8.58
CA PHE A 28 10.41 4.69 8.97
C PHE A 28 10.19 4.53 10.47
N SER A 29 10.93 5.28 11.29
CA SER A 29 10.73 5.34 12.75
C SER A 29 9.30 5.76 13.13
N ARG A 30 8.64 6.60 12.30
CA ARG A 30 7.26 7.05 12.53
C ARG A 30 6.26 5.90 12.50
N VAL A 31 6.50 4.89 11.66
CA VAL A 31 5.70 3.65 11.64
C VAL A 31 6.07 2.76 12.83
N ALA A 32 7.37 2.57 13.08
CA ALA A 32 7.88 1.74 14.17
C ALA A 32 7.37 2.17 15.55
N PHE A 33 7.31 3.48 15.79
CA PHE A 33 6.90 4.09 17.05
C PHE A 33 5.52 4.74 16.98
N TYR A 34 4.67 4.32 16.04
CA TYR A 34 3.30 4.79 15.93
C TYR A 34 2.49 4.42 17.19
N ARG A 35 1.93 5.43 17.88
CA ARG A 35 1.29 5.31 19.21
C ARG A 35 -0.16 5.79 19.28
N ARG A 36 -0.85 5.91 18.14
CA ARG A 36 -2.26 6.31 18.15
C ARG A 36 -3.13 5.20 18.76
N THR A 37 -4.00 5.57 19.69
CA THR A 37 -5.04 4.71 20.23
C THR A 37 -6.28 4.81 19.35
N PHE A 38 -6.99 3.69 19.23
CA PHE A 38 -8.27 3.62 18.53
C PHE A 38 -9.27 2.93 19.44
N ASP A 39 -10.51 3.37 19.36
CA ASP A 39 -11.59 2.84 20.18
C ASP A 39 -12.53 2.01 19.29
N VAL A 40 -12.62 0.71 19.57
CA VAL A 40 -13.47 -0.21 18.80
C VAL A 40 -14.96 -0.05 19.11
N ASP A 41 -15.28 0.58 20.24
CA ASP A 41 -16.64 0.78 20.74
C ASP A 41 -17.11 2.24 20.55
N ALA A 42 -16.29 3.09 19.93
CA ALA A 42 -16.67 4.45 19.57
C ALA A 42 -17.87 4.44 18.62
N GLU A 43 -18.86 5.27 18.93
CA GLU A 43 -20.03 5.41 18.07
C GLU A 43 -19.65 6.05 16.71
N PRO A 44 -20.28 5.63 15.61
CA PRO A 44 -20.05 6.24 14.29
C PRO A 44 -20.39 7.75 14.27
N GLU A 45 -19.37 8.61 14.23
CA GLU A 45 -19.56 10.06 14.06
C GLU A 45 -20.06 10.43 12.65
N SER A 46 -19.84 9.55 11.67
CA SER A 46 -20.22 9.79 10.28
C SER A 46 -20.52 8.50 9.53
N GLN A 47 -21.26 8.64 8.43
CA GLN A 47 -21.69 7.51 7.61
C GLN A 47 -20.70 7.26 6.46
N PHE A 48 -20.67 6.01 5.99
CA PHE A 48 -19.68 5.54 5.01
C PHE A 48 -20.30 4.77 3.86
N SER A 49 -19.76 4.96 2.65
CA SER A 49 -20.05 4.10 1.51
C SER A 49 -18.83 3.22 1.24
N VAL A 50 -18.98 1.91 1.43
CA VAL A 50 -17.94 0.94 1.11
C VAL A 50 -18.09 0.53 -0.36
N ILE A 51 -17.02 0.66 -1.15
CA ILE A 51 -17.06 0.39 -2.58
C ILE A 51 -16.11 -0.76 -2.92
N ILE A 52 -16.65 -1.74 -3.64
CA ILE A 52 -15.92 -2.92 -4.13
C ILE A 52 -16.16 -3.03 -5.62
N CYS A 53 -15.10 -3.04 -6.43
CA CYS A 53 -15.21 -3.39 -7.84
C CYS A 53 -14.87 -4.86 -8.03
N ALA A 54 -15.65 -5.56 -8.85
CA ALA A 54 -15.51 -6.97 -9.14
C ALA A 54 -15.62 -7.22 -10.64
N LYS A 55 -14.78 -8.12 -11.16
CA LYS A 55 -14.89 -8.69 -12.50
C LYS A 55 -14.38 -10.12 -12.47
N ASP A 56 -15.28 -11.07 -12.72
CA ASP A 56 -15.00 -12.50 -12.62
C ASP A 56 -14.50 -12.90 -11.22
N GLU A 57 -15.22 -12.45 -10.18
CA GLU A 57 -14.81 -12.54 -8.77
C GLU A 57 -15.79 -13.33 -7.90
N GLU A 58 -16.62 -14.22 -8.49
CA GLU A 58 -17.70 -14.92 -7.77
C GLU A 58 -17.19 -15.60 -6.49
N LEU A 59 -16.15 -16.43 -6.61
CA LEU A 59 -15.57 -17.19 -5.49
C LEU A 59 -14.98 -16.28 -4.41
N ASN A 60 -14.35 -15.17 -4.81
CA ASN A 60 -13.76 -14.22 -3.87
C ASN A 60 -14.86 -13.44 -3.13
N LEU A 61 -15.93 -13.04 -3.84
CA LEU A 61 -17.08 -12.37 -3.24
C LEU A 61 -17.84 -13.28 -2.27
N GLN A 62 -18.05 -14.56 -2.61
CA GLN A 62 -18.63 -15.55 -1.68
C GLN A 62 -17.83 -15.65 -0.38
N LYS A 63 -16.51 -15.64 -0.47
CA LYS A 63 -15.60 -15.77 0.67
C LYS A 63 -15.47 -14.48 1.50
N ASN A 64 -15.43 -13.33 0.85
CA ASN A 64 -14.96 -12.08 1.47
C ASN A 64 -16.10 -11.08 1.74
N LEU A 65 -17.09 -10.96 0.86
CA LEU A 65 -18.15 -9.96 0.97
C LEU A 65 -18.94 -10.06 2.30
N PRO A 66 -19.26 -11.25 2.85
CA PRO A 66 -19.93 -11.34 4.15
C PRO A 66 -19.17 -10.62 5.27
N SER A 67 -17.83 -10.62 5.25
CA SER A 67 -17.04 -9.93 6.27
C SER A 67 -17.09 -8.40 6.16
N VAL A 68 -17.40 -7.86 4.98
CA VAL A 68 -17.68 -6.42 4.78
C VAL A 68 -19.11 -6.07 5.20
N LEU A 69 -20.06 -6.97 4.96
CA LEU A 69 -21.48 -6.78 5.28
C LEU A 69 -21.80 -6.89 6.78
N LEU A 70 -20.93 -7.55 7.55
CA LEU A 70 -21.09 -7.81 8.99
C LEU A 70 -20.18 -6.92 9.86
N GLN A 71 -19.86 -5.71 9.41
CA GLN A 71 -19.08 -4.76 10.20
C GLN A 71 -19.94 -4.21 11.34
N ARG A 72 -19.39 -4.16 12.55
CA ARG A 72 -19.99 -3.53 13.72
C ARG A 72 -19.87 -2.01 13.58
N PHE A 73 -20.72 -1.44 12.74
CA PHE A 73 -20.76 -0.01 12.45
C PHE A 73 -22.21 0.45 12.31
N HIS A 74 -22.86 0.61 13.45
CA HIS A 74 -24.30 0.86 13.54
C HIS A 74 -24.56 2.09 14.41
N ASP A 75 -25.53 2.90 14.01
CA ASP A 75 -26.20 3.87 14.89
C ASP A 75 -27.49 3.23 15.37
N LYS A 76 -27.60 3.03 16.68
CA LYS A 76 -28.69 2.30 17.35
C LYS A 76 -28.85 0.87 16.82
N LYS A 77 -29.78 0.66 15.88
CA LYS A 77 -30.15 -0.64 15.30
C LYS A 77 -29.90 -0.75 13.81
N ASN A 78 -29.50 0.33 13.14
CA ASN A 78 -29.33 0.36 11.69
C ASN A 78 -27.85 0.51 11.32
N PRO A 79 -27.37 -0.18 10.28
CA PRO A 79 -26.04 0.07 9.71
C PRO A 79 -25.87 1.55 9.35
N SER A 80 -24.80 2.17 9.84
CA SER A 80 -24.41 3.56 9.50
C SER A 80 -23.57 3.62 8.24
N TYR A 81 -23.73 2.64 7.36
CA TYR A 81 -22.95 2.53 6.13
C TYR A 81 -23.76 1.83 5.05
N GLU A 82 -23.33 2.00 3.80
CA GLU A 82 -23.79 1.16 2.69
C GLU A 82 -22.61 0.41 2.08
N VAL A 83 -22.91 -0.69 1.40
CA VAL A 83 -21.95 -1.46 0.60
C VAL A 83 -22.42 -1.49 -0.84
N ILE A 84 -21.58 -0.98 -1.74
CA ILE A 84 -21.82 -0.94 -3.18
C ILE A 84 -20.81 -1.87 -3.86
N VAL A 85 -21.30 -2.94 -4.48
CA VAL A 85 -20.48 -3.78 -5.35
C VAL A 85 -20.72 -3.40 -6.80
N VAL A 86 -19.68 -2.94 -7.50
CA VAL A 86 -19.72 -2.63 -8.93
C VAL A 86 -19.22 -3.83 -9.71
N ASN A 87 -20.13 -4.52 -10.38
CA ASN A 87 -19.85 -5.65 -11.25
C ASN A 87 -19.48 -5.16 -12.66
N ASP A 88 -18.20 -5.27 -13.04
CA ASP A 88 -17.62 -4.73 -14.28
C ASP A 88 -17.64 -5.75 -15.43
N ASN A 89 -18.82 -6.01 -15.99
CA ASN A 89 -19.00 -6.88 -17.14
C ASN A 89 -18.36 -8.27 -16.93
N SER A 90 -18.69 -8.92 -15.81
CA SER A 90 -18.27 -10.30 -15.53
C SER A 90 -18.93 -11.30 -16.48
N GLU A 91 -18.17 -12.32 -16.85
CA GLU A 91 -18.60 -13.46 -17.66
C GLU A 91 -18.97 -14.67 -16.79
N ASP A 92 -18.46 -14.72 -15.55
CA ASP A 92 -18.81 -15.76 -14.56
C ASP A 92 -20.16 -15.51 -13.85
N ASP A 93 -20.45 -16.33 -12.85
CA ASP A 93 -21.69 -16.28 -12.08
C ASP A 93 -21.74 -15.16 -11.01
N THR A 94 -20.77 -14.22 -11.01
CA THR A 94 -20.72 -13.06 -10.09
C THR A 94 -22.07 -12.35 -10.00
N LYS A 95 -22.74 -12.12 -11.14
CA LYS A 95 -24.03 -11.41 -11.17
C LYS A 95 -25.13 -12.15 -10.42
N TYR A 96 -25.15 -13.49 -10.46
CA TYR A 96 -26.17 -14.30 -9.81
C TYR A 96 -25.92 -14.32 -8.30
N TYR A 97 -24.66 -14.47 -7.88
CA TYR A 97 -24.30 -14.39 -6.47
C TYR A 97 -24.70 -13.04 -5.85
N LEU A 98 -24.34 -11.92 -6.49
CA LEU A 98 -24.67 -10.58 -5.98
C LEU A 98 -26.18 -10.35 -5.80
N ARG A 99 -26.99 -10.82 -6.76
CA ARG A 99 -28.46 -10.76 -6.64
C ARG A 99 -29.00 -11.66 -5.53
N SER A 100 -28.40 -12.84 -5.34
CA SER A 100 -28.90 -13.83 -4.37
C SER A 100 -28.82 -13.34 -2.92
N ILE A 101 -27.87 -12.46 -2.58
CA ILE A 101 -27.66 -11.96 -1.22
C ILE A 101 -28.38 -10.64 -0.95
N GLU A 102 -28.89 -9.94 -1.99
CA GLU A 102 -29.40 -8.58 -1.88
C GLU A 102 -30.56 -8.44 -0.90
N ALA A 103 -31.47 -9.41 -0.88
CA ALA A 103 -32.60 -9.45 0.05
C ALA A 103 -32.17 -9.63 1.53
N GLY A 104 -30.97 -10.16 1.79
CA GLY A 104 -30.46 -10.41 3.14
C GLY A 104 -29.84 -9.18 3.81
N TYR A 105 -29.51 -8.13 3.06
CA TYR A 105 -28.72 -7.00 3.55
C TYR A 105 -29.28 -5.65 3.05
N PRO A 106 -30.12 -4.95 3.84
CA PRO A 106 -30.76 -3.70 3.42
C PRO A 106 -29.80 -2.54 3.11
N HIS A 107 -28.59 -2.59 3.66
CA HIS A 107 -27.51 -1.62 3.43
C HIS A 107 -26.60 -2.00 2.26
N TYR A 108 -26.92 -3.04 1.51
CA TYR A 108 -26.15 -3.50 0.38
C TYR A 108 -26.93 -3.35 -0.93
N ARG A 109 -26.20 -3.06 -1.99
CA ARG A 109 -26.69 -3.10 -3.36
C ARG A 109 -25.54 -3.32 -4.34
N HIS A 110 -25.88 -3.69 -5.56
CA HIS A 110 -24.90 -3.84 -6.63
C HIS A 110 -25.23 -2.96 -7.84
N ILE A 111 -24.19 -2.61 -8.60
CA ILE A 111 -24.29 -1.89 -9.87
C ILE A 111 -23.75 -2.79 -10.96
N GLU A 112 -24.56 -3.07 -11.97
CA GLU A 112 -24.18 -3.92 -13.11
C GLU A 112 -23.73 -3.05 -14.29
N ILE A 113 -22.45 -3.15 -14.64
CA ILE A 113 -21.90 -2.56 -15.87
C ILE A 113 -21.95 -3.63 -16.95
N LYS A 114 -22.86 -3.46 -17.91
CA LYS A 114 -23.11 -4.44 -18.98
C LYS A 114 -22.18 -4.30 -20.19
N GLN A 115 -21.40 -3.24 -20.25
CA GLN A 115 -20.51 -2.96 -21.37
C GLN A 115 -19.18 -2.44 -20.85
N PRO A 116 -18.05 -2.95 -21.38
CA PRO A 116 -16.75 -2.43 -21.01
C PRO A 116 -16.62 -0.98 -21.47
N ALA A 117 -16.03 -0.14 -20.61
CA ALA A 117 -15.71 1.23 -20.99
C ALA A 117 -14.67 1.24 -22.11
N LYS A 118 -15.08 1.72 -23.29
CA LYS A 118 -14.15 1.92 -24.41
C LYS A 118 -13.07 2.91 -23.98
N PHE A 119 -11.81 2.53 -24.19
CA PHE A 119 -10.61 3.35 -23.93
C PHE A 119 -10.26 3.65 -22.46
N ILE A 120 -10.95 3.06 -21.48
CA ILE A 120 -10.59 3.16 -20.05
C ILE A 120 -10.24 1.75 -19.55
N PRO A 121 -8.97 1.31 -19.69
CA PRO A 121 -8.56 0.03 -19.15
C PRO A 121 -8.51 0.07 -17.62
N GLY A 122 -8.68 -1.08 -16.97
CA GLY A 122 -8.48 -1.18 -15.53
C GLY A 122 -9.74 -0.90 -14.70
N LYS A 123 -9.54 -0.80 -13.38
CA LYS A 123 -10.61 -0.65 -12.38
C LYS A 123 -11.16 0.79 -12.27
N LYS A 124 -10.56 1.76 -12.96
CA LYS A 124 -10.89 3.19 -12.85
C LYS A 124 -12.34 3.53 -13.23
N PHE A 125 -12.88 2.92 -14.29
CA PHE A 125 -14.26 3.16 -14.71
C PHE A 125 -15.28 2.62 -13.70
N PRO A 126 -15.28 1.30 -13.35
CA PRO A 126 -16.22 0.79 -12.36
C PRO A 126 -16.06 1.50 -11.00
N LEU A 127 -14.82 1.83 -10.60
CA LEU A 127 -14.57 2.57 -9.36
C LEU A 127 -15.17 3.97 -9.38
N SER A 128 -15.05 4.70 -10.51
CA SER A 128 -15.69 6.01 -10.66
C SER A 128 -17.21 5.94 -10.57
N MET A 129 -17.81 4.90 -11.16
CA MET A 129 -19.26 4.66 -11.08
C MET A 129 -19.69 4.41 -9.65
N GLY A 130 -18.98 3.53 -8.93
CA GLY A 130 -19.23 3.27 -7.51
C GLY A 130 -19.15 4.54 -6.67
N ILE A 131 -18.10 5.35 -6.84
CA ILE A 131 -17.88 6.56 -6.04
C ILE A 131 -18.94 7.61 -6.32
N ARG A 132 -19.34 7.79 -7.58
CA ARG A 132 -20.39 8.74 -7.95
C ARG A 132 -21.77 8.30 -7.46
N SER A 133 -22.01 6.99 -7.43
CA SER A 133 -23.26 6.42 -6.94
C SER A 133 -23.34 6.33 -5.42
N ALA A 134 -22.26 6.61 -4.68
CA ALA A 134 -22.25 6.60 -3.23
C ALA A 134 -23.22 7.63 -2.63
N LYS A 135 -24.01 7.19 -1.65
CA LYS A 135 -24.96 7.97 -0.85
C LYS A 135 -24.22 8.86 0.14
N PHE A 136 -23.19 8.32 0.79
CA PHE A 136 -22.46 9.03 1.84
C PHE A 136 -21.16 9.65 1.32
N GLU A 137 -20.72 10.68 2.02
CA GLU A 137 -19.56 11.48 1.64
C GLU A 137 -18.23 10.78 1.92
N ASN A 138 -18.14 10.00 3.00
CA ASN A 138 -16.94 9.23 3.29
C ASN A 138 -16.97 7.92 2.51
N ILE A 139 -15.93 7.70 1.71
CA ILE A 139 -15.78 6.50 0.89
C ILE A 139 -14.69 5.62 1.49
N LEU A 140 -14.95 4.32 1.62
CA LEU A 140 -13.94 3.33 1.96
C LEU A 140 -13.85 2.29 0.83
N LEU A 141 -12.64 2.07 0.33
CA LEU A 141 -12.36 1.15 -0.76
C LEU A 141 -11.78 -0.16 -0.23
N THR A 142 -12.17 -1.26 -0.86
CA THR A 142 -11.51 -2.56 -0.76
C THR A 142 -11.66 -3.33 -2.09
N ASP A 143 -10.85 -4.37 -2.28
CA ASP A 143 -10.94 -5.26 -3.44
C ASP A 143 -11.82 -6.48 -3.13
N ALA A 144 -12.35 -7.12 -4.18
CA ALA A 144 -13.17 -8.33 -4.03
C ALA A 144 -12.36 -9.51 -3.45
N ASP A 145 -11.05 -9.55 -3.68
CA ASP A 145 -10.13 -10.57 -3.15
C ASP A 145 -9.57 -10.25 -1.75
N CYS A 146 -10.09 -9.20 -1.10
CA CYS A 146 -9.65 -8.73 0.21
C CYS A 146 -10.68 -8.99 1.30
N LYS A 147 -10.21 -9.50 2.44
CA LYS A 147 -11.02 -9.76 3.62
C LYS A 147 -10.64 -8.82 4.77
N PRO A 148 -11.56 -7.98 5.29
CA PRO A 148 -11.37 -7.29 6.57
C PRO A 148 -10.90 -8.24 7.68
N GLY A 149 -9.87 -7.81 8.41
CA GLY A 149 -9.24 -8.58 9.48
C GLY A 149 -10.09 -8.72 10.74
N SER A 150 -11.13 -7.89 10.88
CA SER A 150 -12.08 -7.94 11.98
C SER A 150 -13.42 -7.33 11.58
N THR A 151 -14.41 -7.49 12.46
CA THR A 151 -15.70 -6.80 12.38
C THR A 151 -15.62 -5.31 12.77
N TYR A 152 -14.46 -4.82 13.20
CA TYR A 152 -14.21 -3.43 13.60
C TYR A 152 -13.46 -2.63 12.54
N TRP A 153 -13.21 -3.20 11.36
CA TRP A 153 -12.40 -2.58 10.32
C TRP A 153 -12.94 -1.20 9.91
N LEU A 154 -14.25 -1.10 9.66
CA LEU A 154 -14.88 0.17 9.27
C LEU A 154 -14.82 1.22 10.41
N ALA A 155 -15.10 0.81 11.65
CA ALA A 155 -15.05 1.68 12.83
C ALA A 155 -13.65 2.23 13.10
N LEU A 156 -12.61 1.43 12.86
CA LEU A 156 -11.22 1.86 13.05
C LEU A 156 -10.73 2.73 11.89
N MET A 157 -11.14 2.41 10.66
CA MET A 157 -10.81 3.23 9.48
C MET A 157 -11.50 4.59 9.53
N SER A 158 -12.74 4.67 10.04
CA SER A 158 -13.48 5.93 10.16
C SER A 158 -12.77 6.93 11.08
N GLN A 159 -12.19 6.46 12.18
CA GLN A 159 -11.37 7.29 13.08
C GLN A 159 -10.14 7.89 12.39
N GLY A 160 -9.75 7.42 11.21
CA GLY A 160 -8.72 8.07 10.40
C GLY A 160 -9.09 9.51 9.97
N PHE A 161 -10.38 9.82 9.87
CA PHE A 161 -10.90 11.13 9.50
C PHE A 161 -10.96 12.07 10.71
N THR A 162 -9.80 12.44 11.25
CA THR A 162 -9.72 13.55 12.23
C THR A 162 -9.88 14.90 11.53
N ASP A 163 -9.96 15.98 12.31
CA ASP A 163 -10.08 17.35 11.79
C ASP A 163 -9.11 17.64 10.63
N GLY A 164 -9.67 18.11 9.51
CA GLY A 164 -8.95 18.47 8.30
C GLY A 164 -8.46 17.29 7.43
N LYS A 165 -8.70 16.02 7.84
CA LYS A 165 -8.33 14.85 7.03
C LYS A 165 -9.39 14.55 5.98
N GLU A 166 -8.93 14.27 4.77
CA GLU A 166 -9.77 13.93 3.62
C GLU A 166 -9.39 12.59 2.98
N ILE A 167 -8.22 12.03 3.34
CA ILE A 167 -7.71 10.73 2.90
C ILE A 167 -7.30 9.94 4.14
N VAL A 168 -7.62 8.65 4.20
CA VAL A 168 -7.16 7.73 5.25
C VAL A 168 -6.48 6.53 4.62
N LEU A 169 -5.25 6.26 5.05
CA LEU A 169 -4.48 5.11 4.60
C LEU A 169 -4.48 4.02 5.67
N GLY A 170 -4.94 2.82 5.30
CA GLY A 170 -4.79 1.60 6.08
C GLY A 170 -3.67 0.72 5.53
N TYR A 171 -3.48 -0.45 6.14
CA TYR A 171 -2.53 -1.47 5.70
C TYR A 171 -3.25 -2.74 5.21
N SER A 172 -2.71 -3.36 4.17
CA SER A 172 -3.26 -4.56 3.54
C SER A 172 -2.22 -5.67 3.38
N PRO A 173 -1.96 -6.48 4.42
CA PRO A 173 -1.05 -7.62 4.35
C PRO A 173 -1.58 -8.75 3.46
N TYR A 174 -0.71 -9.71 3.17
CA TYR A 174 -1.10 -10.97 2.55
C TYR A 174 -1.25 -12.05 3.62
N VAL A 175 -2.18 -12.98 3.42
CA VAL A 175 -2.35 -14.13 4.32
C VAL A 175 -1.05 -14.94 4.39
N LYS A 176 -0.69 -15.36 5.61
CA LYS A 176 0.51 -16.18 5.87
C LYS A 176 0.29 -17.58 5.29
N LYS A 177 1.16 -17.99 4.38
CA LYS A 177 1.17 -19.33 3.76
C LYS A 177 2.58 -19.91 3.79
N PRO A 178 2.74 -21.24 3.78
CA PRO A 178 4.05 -21.85 3.66
C PRO A 178 4.73 -21.49 2.33
N GLY A 179 6.06 -21.61 2.30
CA GLY A 179 6.88 -21.42 1.10
C GLY A 179 7.58 -20.07 0.98
N LEU A 180 8.67 -20.05 0.21
CA LEU A 180 9.52 -18.88 0.02
C LEU A 180 8.79 -17.73 -0.70
N LEU A 181 7.96 -18.06 -1.69
CA LEU A 181 7.22 -17.05 -2.47
C LEU A 181 6.31 -16.20 -1.57
N ASN A 182 5.59 -16.80 -0.62
CA ASN A 182 4.74 -16.05 0.32
C ASN A 182 5.56 -15.11 1.21
N LYS A 183 6.72 -15.57 1.71
CA LYS A 183 7.62 -14.73 2.51
C LYS A 183 8.14 -13.53 1.72
N VAL A 184 8.51 -13.72 0.45
CA VAL A 184 8.95 -12.62 -0.43
C VAL A 184 7.82 -11.64 -0.72
N ILE A 185 6.61 -12.13 -1.05
CA ILE A 185 5.42 -11.30 -1.26
C ILE A 185 5.11 -10.45 -0.02
N ARG A 186 5.08 -11.08 1.16
CA ARG A 186 4.77 -10.40 2.42
C ARG A 186 5.85 -9.39 2.79
N TYR A 187 7.13 -9.74 2.65
CA TYR A 187 8.23 -8.80 2.92
C TYR A 187 8.16 -7.57 2.02
N GLU A 188 7.95 -7.75 0.72
CA GLU A 188 7.83 -6.63 -0.21
C GLU A 188 6.59 -5.77 0.09
N THR A 189 5.49 -6.39 0.49
CA THR A 189 4.26 -5.67 0.88
C THR A 189 4.46 -4.88 2.16
N TYR A 190 5.12 -5.47 3.15
CA TYR A 190 5.57 -4.80 4.38
C TYR A 190 6.49 -3.62 4.05
N PHE A 191 7.50 -3.83 3.21
CA PHE A 191 8.48 -2.80 2.88
C PHE A 191 7.86 -1.63 2.11
N SER A 192 6.92 -1.93 1.20
CA SER A 192 6.11 -0.91 0.54
C SER A 192 5.25 -0.14 1.54
N ALA A 193 4.66 -0.82 2.54
CA ALA A 193 3.88 -0.19 3.59
C ALA A 193 4.71 0.68 4.54
N LEU A 194 5.90 0.23 4.92
CA LEU A 194 6.85 1.02 5.69
C LEU A 194 7.14 2.35 4.99
N GLN A 195 7.31 2.32 3.66
CA GLN A 195 7.50 3.51 2.84
C GLN A 195 6.25 4.38 2.81
N TYR A 196 5.12 3.93 2.24
CA TYR A 196 3.98 4.83 2.01
C TYR A 196 3.36 5.35 3.32
N LEU A 197 3.29 4.53 4.37
CA LEU A 197 2.81 4.98 5.69
C LEU A 197 3.82 5.91 6.36
N GLY A 198 5.12 5.62 6.28
CA GLY A 198 6.16 6.48 6.86
C GLY A 198 6.20 7.85 6.20
N PHE A 199 6.10 7.90 4.87
CA PHE A 199 6.00 9.15 4.11
C PHE A 199 4.70 9.91 4.42
N ALA A 200 3.57 9.21 4.57
CA ALA A 200 2.32 9.83 4.98
C ALA A 200 2.38 10.46 6.37
N LEU A 201 2.94 9.74 7.35
CA LEU A 201 3.19 10.27 8.70
C LEU A 201 4.22 11.42 8.72
N SER A 202 5.06 11.52 7.69
CA SER A 202 6.01 12.63 7.49
C SER A 202 5.39 13.82 6.74
N GLY A 203 4.13 13.73 6.30
CA GLY A 203 3.45 14.78 5.53
C GLY A 203 3.87 14.84 4.05
N VAL A 204 4.46 13.79 3.50
CA VAL A 204 4.93 13.69 2.10
C VAL A 204 4.30 12.46 1.43
N THR A 205 2.99 12.30 1.60
CA THR A 205 2.24 11.15 1.08
C THR A 205 2.36 11.06 -0.45
N TYR A 206 2.82 9.91 -0.95
CA TYR A 206 2.96 9.69 -2.39
C TYR A 206 2.04 8.60 -2.95
N MET A 207 1.48 7.73 -2.10
CA MET A 207 0.73 6.54 -2.50
C MET A 207 -0.23 6.10 -1.38
N GLY A 208 -1.34 5.46 -1.79
CA GLY A 208 -2.17 4.60 -0.95
C GLY A 208 -2.46 3.29 -1.69
N VAL A 209 -3.08 2.33 -1.00
CA VAL A 209 -3.44 1.01 -1.56
C VAL A 209 -4.94 0.83 -1.47
N GLY A 210 -5.64 0.66 -2.60
CA GLY A 210 -7.11 0.62 -2.69
C GLY A 210 -7.77 -0.52 -1.94
N ARG A 211 -6.98 -1.53 -1.56
CA ARG A 211 -7.39 -2.62 -0.67
C ARG A 211 -7.77 -2.14 0.73
N ASN A 212 -7.29 -0.97 1.16
CA ASN A 212 -7.62 -0.37 2.46
C ASN A 212 -7.37 1.15 2.43
N LEU A 213 -8.17 1.85 1.63
CA LEU A 213 -8.03 3.29 1.37
C LEU A 213 -9.38 3.95 1.55
N ALA A 214 -9.43 5.03 2.32
CA ALA A 214 -10.62 5.86 2.44
C ALA A 214 -10.34 7.28 1.96
N TYR A 215 -11.35 7.94 1.42
CA TYR A 215 -11.29 9.38 1.15
C TYR A 215 -12.69 9.99 1.02
N LYS A 216 -12.78 11.32 1.10
CA LYS A 216 -14.01 12.06 0.85
C LYS A 216 -14.36 12.04 -0.65
N ARG A 217 -15.64 11.83 -0.98
CA ARG A 217 -16.16 11.85 -2.36
C ARG A 217 -16.00 13.22 -3.02
N GLU A 218 -16.09 14.30 -2.26
CA GLU A 218 -15.85 15.68 -2.67
C GLU A 218 -14.40 15.86 -3.11
N LEU A 219 -13.43 15.29 -2.39
CA LEU A 219 -12.02 15.29 -2.80
C LEU A 219 -11.85 14.62 -4.17
N PHE A 220 -12.53 13.49 -4.41
CA PHE A 220 -12.54 12.82 -5.71
C PHE A 220 -13.09 13.71 -6.82
N SER A 221 -14.20 14.41 -6.54
CA SER A 221 -14.80 15.36 -7.47
C SER A 221 -13.90 16.56 -7.75
N ARG A 222 -13.26 17.12 -6.72
CA ARG A 222 -12.31 18.25 -6.82
C ARG A 222 -11.08 17.93 -7.67
N GLN A 223 -10.63 16.67 -7.63
CA GLN A 223 -9.55 16.16 -8.48
C GLN A 223 -10.02 15.70 -9.88
N LYS A 224 -11.30 15.91 -10.23
CA LYS A 224 -11.92 15.47 -11.49
C LYS A 224 -11.81 13.95 -11.70
N GLY A 225 -11.90 13.18 -10.61
CA GLY A 225 -11.79 11.72 -10.59
C GLY A 225 -10.49 11.21 -11.18
N PHE A 226 -10.55 10.17 -12.01
CA PHE A 226 -9.37 9.58 -12.64
C PHE A 226 -9.03 10.16 -14.03
N THR A 227 -9.61 11.31 -14.40
CA THR A 227 -9.49 11.86 -15.76
C THR A 227 -8.04 12.07 -16.20
N ALA A 228 -7.13 12.48 -15.31
CA ALA A 228 -5.72 12.68 -15.64
C ALA A 228 -4.97 11.38 -16.02
N HIS A 229 -5.46 10.22 -15.57
CA HIS A 229 -4.75 8.93 -15.66
C HIS A 229 -5.63 7.79 -16.21
N HIS A 230 -6.76 8.10 -16.84
CA HIS A 230 -7.74 7.11 -17.31
C HIS A 230 -7.17 6.11 -18.33
N HIS A 231 -6.15 6.52 -19.10
CA HIS A 231 -5.49 5.69 -20.12
C HIS A 231 -4.51 4.66 -19.52
N ILE A 232 -4.20 4.75 -18.22
CA ILE A 232 -3.29 3.86 -17.51
C ILE A 232 -4.12 2.76 -16.84
N ALA A 233 -3.78 1.49 -17.07
CA ALA A 233 -4.55 0.38 -16.48
C ALA A 233 -4.37 0.28 -14.95
N SER A 234 -3.16 0.51 -14.45
CA SER A 234 -2.82 0.52 -13.02
C SER A 234 -2.86 1.91 -12.41
N GLY A 235 -2.86 2.00 -11.09
CA GLY A 235 -2.76 3.26 -10.38
C GLY A 235 -4.05 4.05 -10.27
N ASP A 236 -5.14 3.31 -10.11
CA ASP A 236 -6.39 3.80 -9.57
C ASP A 236 -6.18 4.45 -8.20
N ASP A 237 -5.40 3.85 -7.31
CA ASP A 237 -5.26 4.36 -5.94
C ASP A 237 -4.02 5.26 -5.76
N ASP A 238 -2.87 4.80 -6.26
CA ASP A 238 -1.59 5.45 -5.99
C ASP A 238 -1.48 6.84 -6.65
N LEU A 239 -1.89 6.99 -7.92
CA LEU A 239 -1.85 8.24 -8.66
C LEU A 239 -2.91 9.23 -8.14
N PHE A 240 -4.08 8.73 -7.74
CA PHE A 240 -5.08 9.57 -7.12
C PHE A 240 -4.56 10.16 -5.80
N VAL A 241 -4.01 9.32 -4.90
CA VAL A 241 -3.42 9.80 -3.65
C VAL A 241 -2.23 10.71 -3.92
N ASN A 242 -1.37 10.40 -4.90
CA ASN A 242 -0.24 11.24 -5.29
C ASN A 242 -0.67 12.66 -5.72
N ALA A 243 -1.81 12.77 -6.40
CA ALA A 243 -2.37 14.03 -6.86
C ALA A 243 -3.18 14.77 -5.78
N ALA A 244 -3.94 14.02 -4.96
CA ALA A 244 -4.90 14.58 -4.00
C ALA A 244 -4.29 14.89 -2.63
N ALA A 245 -3.22 14.19 -2.24
CA ALA A 245 -2.62 14.35 -0.93
C ALA A 245 -1.81 15.64 -0.81
N ASN A 246 -1.91 16.23 0.38
CA ASN A 246 -1.08 17.32 0.86
C ASN A 246 -0.56 17.00 2.27
N ARG A 247 0.23 17.91 2.84
CA ARG A 247 0.88 17.73 4.15
C ARG A 247 -0.10 17.49 5.30
N HIS A 248 -1.33 18.00 5.19
CA HIS A 248 -2.27 18.06 6.30
C HIS A 248 -3.49 17.16 6.13
N ASN A 249 -3.88 16.78 4.91
CA ASN A 249 -5.16 16.09 4.66
C ASN A 249 -5.11 14.56 4.73
N VAL A 250 -4.00 13.95 5.13
CA VAL A 250 -3.86 12.49 5.21
C VAL A 250 -3.85 12.01 6.67
N GLY A 251 -4.77 11.10 6.98
CA GLY A 251 -4.82 10.28 8.19
C GLY A 251 -4.23 8.90 7.92
N VAL A 252 -3.67 8.28 8.96
CA VAL A 252 -3.08 6.93 8.89
C VAL A 252 -3.67 6.09 10.00
N VAL A 253 -4.07 4.86 9.66
CA VAL A 253 -4.62 3.88 10.61
C VAL A 253 -3.73 2.63 10.60
N ILE A 254 -2.97 2.46 11.68
CA ILE A 254 -2.13 1.26 11.90
C ILE A 254 -2.70 0.52 13.12
N ASN A 255 -3.65 -0.38 12.86
CA ASN A 255 -4.22 -1.28 13.83
C ASN A 255 -4.54 -2.63 13.15
N LYS A 256 -4.13 -3.74 13.76
CA LYS A 256 -4.33 -5.10 13.19
C LYS A 256 -5.79 -5.41 12.89
N GLN A 257 -6.72 -4.91 13.70
CA GLN A 257 -8.15 -5.08 13.50
C GLN A 257 -8.69 -4.24 12.32
N ALA A 258 -7.94 -3.23 11.88
CA ALA A 258 -8.25 -2.38 10.74
C ALA A 258 -7.56 -2.83 9.43
N PHE A 259 -6.87 -3.97 9.42
CA PHE A 259 -6.18 -4.45 8.22
C PHE A 259 -7.14 -5.20 7.29
N THR A 260 -6.81 -5.24 6.00
CA THR A 260 -7.49 -6.12 5.02
C THR A 260 -6.49 -7.12 4.45
N TYR A 261 -6.87 -8.40 4.42
CA TYR A 261 -5.97 -9.49 4.02
C TYR A 261 -6.29 -9.97 2.62
N SER A 262 -5.26 -10.07 1.76
CA SER A 262 -5.38 -10.64 0.42
C SER A 262 -4.73 -12.01 0.31
N GLU A 263 -5.19 -12.79 -0.67
CA GLU A 263 -4.56 -14.06 -1.02
C GLU A 263 -3.28 -13.84 -1.84
N PRO A 264 -2.13 -14.43 -1.45
CA PRO A 264 -0.89 -14.29 -2.19
C PRO A 264 -0.95 -15.04 -3.52
N LYS A 265 -0.25 -14.53 -4.54
CA LYS A 265 -0.09 -15.25 -5.80
C LYS A 265 0.69 -16.56 -5.57
N THR A 266 0.27 -17.63 -6.24
CA THR A 266 0.84 -18.99 -6.08
C THR A 266 2.03 -19.28 -7.00
N SER A 267 2.37 -18.36 -7.91
CA SER A 267 3.45 -18.54 -8.88
C SER A 267 4.31 -17.29 -9.00
N TRP A 268 5.63 -17.47 -9.04
CA TRP A 268 6.62 -16.41 -9.28
C TRP A 268 6.32 -15.60 -10.54
N LYS A 269 5.92 -16.28 -11.63
CA LYS A 269 5.60 -15.61 -12.91
C LYS A 269 4.40 -14.67 -12.75
N LYS A 270 3.33 -15.11 -12.08
CA LYS A 270 2.13 -14.29 -11.83
C LYS A 270 2.46 -13.10 -10.92
N TRP A 271 3.24 -13.34 -9.86
CA TRP A 271 3.69 -12.29 -8.96
C TRP A 271 4.57 -11.25 -9.66
N PHE A 272 5.56 -11.70 -10.44
CA PHE A 272 6.47 -10.82 -11.18
C PHE A 272 5.72 -9.95 -12.20
N HIS A 273 4.74 -10.51 -12.89
CA HIS A 273 3.88 -9.76 -13.81
C HIS A 273 3.08 -8.68 -13.08
N GLN A 274 2.47 -9.02 -11.94
CA GLN A 274 1.74 -8.07 -11.09
C GLN A 274 2.66 -6.93 -10.63
N LYS A 275 3.89 -7.25 -10.17
CA LYS A 275 4.84 -6.25 -9.66
C LYS A 275 5.40 -5.33 -10.73
N THR A 276 5.76 -5.88 -11.87
CA THR A 276 6.18 -5.10 -13.06
C THR A 276 5.10 -4.06 -13.41
N ARG A 277 3.82 -4.46 -13.39
CA ARG A 277 2.70 -3.54 -13.64
C ARG A 277 2.62 -2.42 -12.61
N HIS A 278 2.65 -2.74 -11.31
CA HIS A 278 2.61 -1.72 -10.26
C HIS A 278 3.80 -0.76 -10.30
N MET A 279 5.01 -1.27 -10.55
CA MET A 279 6.22 -0.43 -10.63
C MET A 279 6.16 0.56 -11.80
N SER A 280 5.58 0.15 -12.94
CA SER A 280 5.43 1.02 -14.10
C SER A 280 4.60 2.29 -13.83
N THR A 281 3.68 2.23 -12.85
CA THR A 281 2.86 3.38 -12.43
C THR A 281 3.70 4.51 -11.82
N GLY A 282 4.81 4.17 -11.14
CA GLY A 282 5.67 5.16 -10.46
C GLY A 282 6.27 6.21 -11.39
N LYS A 283 6.33 5.94 -12.71
CA LYS A 283 6.73 6.92 -13.74
C LYS A 283 5.83 8.15 -13.80
N HIS A 284 4.61 8.07 -13.25
CA HIS A 284 3.64 9.17 -13.29
C HIS A 284 3.55 9.95 -11.97
N TYR A 285 4.34 9.60 -10.95
CA TYR A 285 4.40 10.35 -9.71
C TYR A 285 5.01 11.76 -9.89
N ARG A 286 4.66 12.67 -8.98
CA ARG A 286 5.33 13.97 -8.83
C ARG A 286 6.85 13.83 -8.75
N PHE A 287 7.57 14.80 -9.30
CA PHE A 287 9.03 14.77 -9.36
C PHE A 287 9.67 14.64 -7.97
N SER A 288 9.17 15.37 -6.97
CA SER A 288 9.65 15.28 -5.58
C SER A 288 9.55 13.86 -5.02
N HIS A 289 8.44 13.18 -5.25
CA HIS A 289 8.22 11.80 -4.80
C HIS A 289 9.16 10.82 -5.53
N LYS A 290 9.35 11.00 -6.84
CA LYS A 290 10.33 10.21 -7.62
C LYS A 290 11.75 10.40 -7.10
N PHE A 291 12.13 11.64 -6.80
CA PHE A 291 13.45 11.95 -6.27
C PHE A 291 13.69 11.28 -4.92
N LEU A 292 12.74 11.36 -3.98
CA LEU A 292 12.86 10.73 -2.66
C LEU A 292 12.96 9.19 -2.76
N LEU A 293 12.04 8.56 -3.50
CA LEU A 293 12.05 7.11 -3.70
C LEU A 293 13.29 6.62 -4.47
N GLY A 294 13.70 7.38 -5.48
CA GLY A 294 14.89 7.13 -6.28
C GLY A 294 16.17 7.27 -5.47
N LEU A 295 16.28 8.32 -4.64
CA LEU A 295 17.42 8.54 -3.75
C LEU A 295 17.57 7.40 -2.73
N PHE A 296 16.46 6.97 -2.13
CA PHE A 296 16.47 5.82 -1.23
C PHE A 296 16.90 4.54 -1.94
N SER A 297 16.32 4.24 -3.11
CA SER A 297 16.66 3.03 -3.88
C SER A 297 18.10 3.04 -4.37
N LEU A 298 18.60 4.19 -4.84
CA LEU A 298 19.98 4.37 -5.31
C LEU A 298 20.99 4.21 -4.18
N THR A 299 20.74 4.86 -3.02
CA THR A 299 21.63 4.73 -1.87
C THR A 299 21.61 3.31 -1.31
N HIS A 300 20.48 2.60 -1.31
CA HIS A 300 20.44 1.19 -0.93
C HIS A 300 21.25 0.33 -1.91
N PHE A 301 21.09 0.54 -3.21
CA PHE A 301 21.85 -0.17 -4.24
C PHE A 301 23.36 0.05 -4.10
N LEU A 302 23.81 1.29 -3.87
CA LEU A 302 25.22 1.65 -3.73
C LEU A 302 25.84 1.22 -2.39
N PHE A 303 25.03 0.98 -1.36
CA PHE A 303 25.53 0.71 0.00
C PHE A 303 26.47 -0.50 0.07
N TYR A 304 26.08 -1.65 -0.48
CA TYR A 304 26.87 -2.87 -0.40
C TYR A 304 28.14 -2.85 -1.26
N PRO A 305 28.11 -2.42 -2.55
CA PRO A 305 29.33 -2.25 -3.33
C PRO A 305 30.33 -1.26 -2.70
N LEU A 306 29.85 -0.13 -2.16
CA LEU A 306 30.71 0.85 -1.51
C LEU A 306 31.26 0.35 -0.17
N PHE A 307 30.49 -0.43 0.58
CA PHE A 307 30.98 -1.12 1.79
C PHE A 307 32.14 -2.07 1.44
N ILE A 308 31.96 -2.92 0.43
CA ILE A 308 32.98 -3.87 -0.04
C ILE A 308 34.22 -3.10 -0.54
N ALA A 309 34.04 -2.01 -1.30
CA ALA A 309 35.18 -1.21 -1.75
C ALA A 309 35.92 -0.55 -0.58
N SER A 310 35.19 -0.07 0.43
CA SER A 310 35.76 0.67 1.56
C SER A 310 36.48 -0.23 2.58
N ILE A 311 36.06 -1.49 2.76
CA ILE A 311 36.67 -2.39 3.76
C ILE A 311 38.12 -2.74 3.42
N PHE A 312 38.51 -2.73 2.14
CA PHE A 312 39.89 -2.97 1.73
C PHE A 312 40.83 -1.79 1.99
N TYR A 313 40.30 -0.62 2.35
CA TYR A 313 41.10 0.54 2.75
C TYR A 313 41.41 0.47 4.25
N GLN A 314 42.49 -0.23 4.58
CA GLN A 314 42.93 -0.52 5.96
C GLN A 314 42.92 0.67 6.93
N PRO A 315 43.36 1.89 6.56
CA PRO A 315 43.39 3.03 7.49
C PRO A 315 42.01 3.41 8.07
N MET A 316 40.92 3.15 7.34
CA MET A 316 39.55 3.51 7.76
C MET A 316 38.68 2.30 8.11
N MET A 317 39.25 1.09 8.13
CA MET A 317 38.48 -0.16 8.27
C MET A 317 37.61 -0.18 9.54
N VAL A 318 38.13 0.31 10.68
CA VAL A 318 37.37 0.39 11.94
C VAL A 318 36.15 1.30 11.82
N TYR A 319 36.29 2.45 11.16
CA TYR A 319 35.18 3.37 10.93
C TYR A 319 34.16 2.79 9.95
N VAL A 320 34.60 2.11 8.89
CA VAL A 320 33.72 1.41 7.94
C VAL A 320 32.87 0.37 8.65
N LEU A 321 33.49 -0.49 9.47
CA LEU A 321 32.79 -1.52 10.25
C LEU A 321 31.85 -0.90 11.28
N SER A 322 32.25 0.19 11.93
CA SER A 322 31.41 0.91 12.89
C SER A 322 30.17 1.52 12.25
N ILE A 323 30.32 2.17 11.08
CA ILE A 323 29.21 2.73 10.30
C ILE A 323 28.27 1.61 9.83
N PHE A 324 28.82 0.52 9.29
CA PHE A 324 28.04 -0.63 8.87
C PHE A 324 27.26 -1.24 10.04
N GLY A 325 27.94 -1.57 11.15
CA GLY A 325 27.32 -2.15 12.33
C GLY A 325 26.25 -1.24 12.94
N GLY A 326 26.53 0.06 13.08
CA GLY A 326 25.59 1.05 13.59
C GLY A 326 24.34 1.19 12.71
N LYS A 327 24.52 1.27 11.38
CA LYS A 327 23.40 1.30 10.42
C LYS A 327 22.56 0.03 10.52
N MET A 328 23.20 -1.15 10.52
CA MET A 328 22.50 -2.43 10.56
C MET A 328 21.74 -2.63 11.87
N LEU A 329 22.30 -2.21 13.00
CA LEU A 329 21.63 -2.25 14.30
C LEU A 329 20.40 -1.33 14.31
N LEU A 330 20.57 -0.06 13.92
CA LEU A 330 19.50 0.93 13.87
C LEU A 330 18.36 0.49 12.95
N GLN A 331 18.70 0.03 11.74
CA GLN A 331 17.74 -0.52 10.80
C GLN A 331 17.02 -1.74 11.38
N SER A 332 17.72 -2.64 12.06
CA SER A 332 17.14 -3.84 12.65
C SER A 332 16.12 -3.49 13.74
N VAL A 333 16.44 -2.53 14.61
CA VAL A 333 15.51 -2.06 15.66
C VAL A 333 14.24 -1.48 15.05
N ILE A 334 14.37 -0.56 14.08
CA ILE A 334 13.22 0.08 13.45
C ILE A 334 12.38 -0.93 12.67
N THR A 335 13.04 -1.82 11.92
CA THR A 335 12.37 -2.87 11.14
C THR A 335 11.62 -3.85 12.05
N PHE A 336 12.23 -4.30 13.15
CA PHE A 336 11.58 -5.19 14.11
C PHE A 336 10.31 -4.54 14.70
N MET A 337 10.42 -3.29 15.14
CA MET A 337 9.31 -2.55 15.74
C MET A 337 8.19 -2.29 14.72
N ALA A 338 8.52 -1.91 13.50
CA ALA A 338 7.55 -1.71 12.42
C ALA A 338 6.88 -3.03 11.99
N MET A 339 7.64 -4.12 11.86
CA MET A 339 7.07 -5.45 11.58
C MET A 339 6.10 -5.89 12.67
N LYS A 340 6.40 -5.64 13.95
CA LYS A 340 5.45 -5.93 15.04
C LYS A 340 4.15 -5.13 14.91
N LYS A 341 4.24 -3.86 14.49
CA LYS A 341 3.07 -2.98 14.25
C LYS A 341 2.22 -3.43 13.07
N LEU A 342 2.87 -3.91 12.00
CA LEU A 342 2.22 -4.37 10.78
C LEU A 342 1.89 -5.88 10.78
N ASP A 343 2.02 -6.57 11.91
CA ASP A 343 1.75 -8.02 12.07
C ASP A 343 2.65 -8.97 11.24
N GLU A 344 3.86 -8.52 10.92
CA GLU A 344 4.84 -9.19 10.07
C GLU A 344 6.11 -9.62 10.84
N GLY A 345 6.02 -9.75 12.18
CA GLY A 345 7.16 -10.03 13.06
C GLY A 345 7.91 -11.33 12.77
N ASP A 346 7.24 -12.33 12.18
CA ASP A 346 7.86 -13.60 11.77
C ASP A 346 8.88 -13.44 10.63
N LEU A 347 8.83 -12.32 9.90
CA LEU A 347 9.76 -12.03 8.81
C LEU A 347 11.06 -11.35 9.28
N PHE A 348 11.22 -11.04 10.56
CA PHE A 348 12.37 -10.26 11.02
C PHE A 348 13.71 -10.92 10.68
N LYS A 349 13.89 -12.22 10.95
CA LYS A 349 15.13 -12.92 10.57
C LYS A 349 15.34 -12.96 9.06
N PHE A 350 14.25 -13.06 8.30
CA PHE A 350 14.26 -13.05 6.84
C PHE A 350 14.60 -11.65 6.28
N SER A 351 14.35 -10.58 7.04
CA SER A 351 14.59 -9.20 6.62
C SER A 351 16.05 -8.90 6.32
N TRP A 352 17.00 -9.51 7.04
CA TRP A 352 18.42 -9.30 6.80
C TRP A 352 18.86 -9.86 5.44
N PHE A 353 18.36 -11.06 5.11
CA PHE A 353 18.56 -11.64 3.79
C PHE A 353 17.88 -10.78 2.71
N MET A 354 16.65 -10.36 2.96
CA MET A 354 15.91 -9.56 1.99
C MET A 354 16.53 -8.18 1.77
N ASP A 355 17.11 -7.54 2.79
CA ASP A 355 17.78 -6.24 2.64
C ASP A 355 18.95 -6.30 1.65
N ALA A 356 19.75 -7.36 1.70
CA ALA A 356 20.80 -7.60 0.71
C ALA A 356 20.20 -7.98 -0.66
N PHE A 357 19.14 -8.80 -0.67
CA PHE A 357 18.45 -9.20 -1.89
C PHE A 357 17.76 -8.04 -2.61
N MET A 358 17.37 -6.97 -1.90
CA MET A 358 16.73 -5.79 -2.48
C MET A 358 17.62 -5.12 -3.54
N CYS A 359 18.95 -5.22 -3.43
CA CYS A 359 19.86 -4.75 -4.47
C CYS A 359 19.62 -5.46 -5.81
N LEU A 360 19.47 -6.79 -5.79
CA LEU A 360 19.12 -7.58 -6.97
C LEU A 360 17.69 -7.29 -7.45
N TYR A 361 16.76 -7.16 -6.51
CA TYR A 361 15.36 -6.81 -6.80
C TYR A 361 15.26 -5.51 -7.61
N TYR A 362 16.00 -4.46 -7.22
CA TYR A 362 16.02 -3.20 -7.95
C TYR A 362 16.59 -3.37 -9.36
N VAL A 363 17.67 -4.14 -9.54
CA VAL A 363 18.22 -4.42 -10.88
C VAL A 363 17.20 -5.12 -11.78
N ILE A 364 16.47 -6.10 -11.25
CA ILE A 364 15.52 -6.90 -12.02
C ILE A 364 14.27 -6.09 -12.41
N LEU A 365 13.76 -5.23 -11.52
CA LEU A 365 12.50 -4.53 -11.74
C LEU A 365 12.63 -3.10 -12.27
N THR A 366 13.78 -2.44 -12.12
CA THR A 366 14.01 -1.10 -12.71
C THR A 366 13.78 -1.04 -14.22
N PRO A 367 14.09 -2.08 -15.03
CA PRO A 367 13.71 -2.11 -16.45
C PRO A 367 12.20 -1.95 -16.70
N ALA A 368 11.34 -2.36 -15.76
CA ALA A 368 9.90 -2.11 -15.84
C ALA A 368 9.56 -0.61 -15.88
N LEU A 369 10.44 0.24 -15.33
CA LEU A 369 10.35 1.70 -15.42
C LEU A 369 10.69 2.23 -16.82
N LEU A 370 11.27 1.42 -17.70
CA LEU A 370 11.60 1.80 -19.07
C LEU A 370 10.60 1.22 -20.07
N PHE A 371 10.16 -0.02 -19.88
CA PHE A 371 9.23 -0.68 -20.79
C PHE A 371 7.75 -0.36 -20.50
N LYS A 372 6.91 -0.43 -21.54
CA LYS A 372 5.45 -0.21 -21.44
C LYS A 372 4.78 -1.51 -20.99
N SER A 373 4.08 -1.49 -19.85
CA SER A 373 3.31 -2.63 -19.38
C SER A 373 2.15 -2.93 -20.35
N LYS A 374 1.81 -4.22 -20.54
CA LYS A 374 0.59 -4.60 -21.25
C LYS A 374 -0.64 -4.23 -20.39
N ASN A 375 -1.58 -3.49 -20.97
CA ASN A 375 -2.81 -3.02 -20.32
C ASN A 375 -3.84 -4.16 -20.21
N ARG A 376 -3.79 -4.98 -19.15
CA ARG A 376 -4.86 -5.91 -18.78
C ARG A 376 -5.19 -5.76 -17.29
N TRP A 377 -6.47 -6.01 -16.94
CA TRP A 377 -7.05 -5.88 -15.60
C TRP A 377 -6.29 -6.75 -14.59
#